data_AF-A0A2H0QL15-F1
#
_entry.id   AF-A0A2H0QL15-F1
#
_cell.length_a   1.000
_cell.length_b   1.000
_cell.length_c   1.000
_cell.angle_alpha   90.00
_cell.angle_beta   90.00
_cell.angle_gamma   90.00
#
_symmetry.space_group_name_H-M   'P 1'
#
loop_
_entity.id
_entity.type
_entity.pdbx_description
1 polymer ?
#
loop_
_entity_poly.entity_id
_entity_poly.type
_entity_poly.pdbx_seq_one_letter_code
_entity_poly.pdbx_strand_id
1 'polypeptide(L)'
;MKVLVPFITLIFASGAFATEFNYMVPTSEELKPFATFKLQGSIIHATDGLIKLNYQLPAELVGENYQPMSFVGRRKNDGQIDLRGDLGKAKCIEINSILNCDVEYEDLNIDLAAVELAINNQSANPQQRLNQLEVAKLFSGEPVGILQVVP
;
A
#
# COMPACT_ATOMS: atom_id res chain seq x y z
N MET A 1 -19.31 -52.16 24.66
CA MET A 1 -19.13 -51.42 23.38
C MET A 1 -18.64 -50.01 23.71
N LYS A 2 -17.41 -49.65 23.32
CA LYS A 2 -16.88 -48.28 23.42
C LYS A 2 -17.12 -47.58 22.09
N VAL A 3 -17.97 -46.54 22.09
CA VAL A 3 -18.25 -45.73 20.90
C VAL A 3 -17.17 -44.66 20.80
N LEU A 4 -16.29 -44.77 19.81
CA LEU A 4 -15.34 -43.73 19.42
C LEU A 4 -16.10 -42.66 18.65
N VAL A 5 -16.24 -41.47 19.23
CA VAL A 5 -16.79 -40.29 18.55
C VAL A 5 -15.61 -39.54 17.94
N PRO A 6 -15.49 -39.46 16.59
CA PRO A 6 -14.43 -38.69 15.96
C PRO A 6 -14.69 -37.20 16.15
N PHE A 7 -13.75 -36.52 16.79
CA PHE A 7 -13.69 -35.06 16.86
C PHE A 7 -13.26 -34.54 15.48
N ILE A 8 -14.21 -34.02 14.70
CA ILE A 8 -13.92 -33.35 13.42
C ILE A 8 -13.46 -31.94 13.75
N THR A 9 -12.15 -31.70 13.72
CA THR A 9 -11.57 -30.36 13.85
C THR A 9 -11.78 -29.60 12.55
N LEU A 10 -12.81 -28.74 12.49
CA LEU A 10 -12.99 -27.80 11.39
C LEU A 10 -11.87 -26.74 11.47
N ILE A 11 -10.89 -26.84 10.57
CA ILE A 11 -9.87 -25.79 10.38
C ILE A 11 -10.55 -24.67 9.58
N PHE A 12 -10.96 -23.60 10.24
CA PHE A 12 -11.32 -22.35 9.57
C PHE A 12 -10.03 -21.69 9.08
N ALA A 13 -9.68 -21.94 7.82
CA ALA A 13 -8.63 -21.19 7.13
C ALA A 13 -9.13 -19.76 6.92
N SER A 14 -8.68 -18.81 7.74
CA SER A 14 -8.86 -17.39 7.47
C SER A 14 -8.04 -17.04 6.22
N GLY A 15 -8.69 -17.01 5.06
CA GLY A 15 -8.06 -16.64 3.79
C GLY A 15 -7.78 -15.14 3.76
N ALA A 16 -6.50 -14.76 3.78
CA ALA A 16 -6.08 -13.44 3.33
C ALA A 16 -6.22 -13.42 1.80
N PHE A 17 -7.16 -12.62 1.28
CA PHE A 17 -7.26 -12.41 -0.16
C PHE A 17 -6.23 -11.35 -0.55
N ALA A 18 -5.41 -11.64 -1.56
CA ALA A 18 -4.60 -10.63 -2.20
C ALA A 18 -5.55 -9.62 -2.86
N THR A 19 -5.34 -8.33 -2.59
CA THR A 19 -6.14 -7.25 -3.17
C THR A 19 -5.24 -6.40 -4.05
N GLU A 20 -5.78 -5.90 -5.16
CA GLU A 20 -5.08 -4.93 -6.00
C GLU A 20 -5.34 -3.51 -5.49
N PHE A 21 -4.29 -2.70 -5.48
CA PHE A 21 -4.37 -1.29 -5.10
C PHE A 21 -3.82 -0.42 -6.21
N ASN A 22 -4.42 0.74 -6.40
CA ASN A 22 -3.80 1.85 -7.10
C ASN A 22 -3.15 2.75 -6.06
N TYR A 23 -1.86 3.00 -6.20
CA TYR A 23 -1.11 3.95 -5.41
C TYR A 23 -0.75 5.16 -6.25
N MET A 24 -1.08 6.36 -5.77
CA MET A 24 -0.86 7.60 -6.48
C MET A 24 -0.01 8.55 -5.66
N VAL A 25 1.04 9.11 -6.27
CA VAL A 25 1.83 10.20 -5.69
C VAL A 25 1.19 11.54 -6.09
N PRO A 26 0.80 12.42 -5.14
CA PRO A 26 0.30 13.75 -5.46
C PRO A 26 1.33 14.55 -6.28
N THR A 27 0.92 15.04 -7.45
CA THR A 27 1.81 15.75 -8.37
C THR A 27 1.04 16.69 -9.31
N SER A 28 1.75 17.40 -10.18
CA SER A 28 1.17 18.29 -11.20
C SER A 28 0.43 17.50 -12.30
N GLU A 29 -0.48 18.14 -13.03
CA GLU A 29 -1.26 17.50 -14.12
C GLU A 29 -0.36 16.84 -15.18
N GLU A 30 0.80 17.43 -15.46
CA GLU A 30 1.76 16.93 -16.45
C GLU A 30 2.40 15.60 -16.02
N LEU A 31 2.61 15.41 -14.72
CA LEU A 31 3.26 14.23 -14.15
C LEU A 31 2.27 13.14 -13.73
N LYS A 32 0.98 13.45 -13.57
CA LYS A 32 -0.06 12.49 -13.18
C LYS A 32 -0.02 11.16 -13.95
N PRO A 33 0.19 11.12 -15.29
CA PRO A 33 0.25 9.85 -16.02
C PRO A 33 1.39 8.91 -15.59
N PHE A 34 2.39 9.43 -14.89
CA PHE A 34 3.59 8.71 -14.44
C PHE A 34 3.60 8.47 -12.93
N ALA A 35 2.58 8.96 -12.21
CA ALA A 35 2.52 8.96 -10.75
C ALA A 35 1.52 7.95 -10.16
N THR A 36 0.97 7.07 -11.00
CA THR A 36 0.06 5.99 -10.57
C THR A 36 0.72 4.64 -10.75
N PHE A 37 0.72 3.83 -9.70
CA PHE A 37 1.37 2.53 -9.62
C PHE A 37 0.35 1.48 -9.19
N LYS A 38 0.45 0.28 -9.75
CA LYS A 38 -0.33 -0.87 -9.30
C LYS A 38 0.44 -1.60 -8.22
N LEU A 39 -0.19 -1.81 -7.07
CA LEU A 39 0.39 -2.56 -5.97
C LEU A 39 -0.39 -3.85 -5.72
N GLN A 40 0.33 -4.82 -5.18
CA GLN A 40 -0.27 -5.96 -4.50
C GLN A 40 -0.12 -5.76 -3.00
N GLY A 41 -1.14 -6.17 -2.27
CA GLY A 41 -1.14 -6.10 -0.82
C GLY A 41 -2.28 -6.90 -0.22
N SER A 42 -2.55 -6.62 1.05
CA SER A 42 -3.64 -7.25 1.79
C SER A 42 -4.28 -6.28 2.76
N ILE A 43 -5.60 -6.36 2.86
CA ILE A 43 -6.36 -5.77 3.97
C ILE A 43 -6.92 -6.92 4.79
N ILE A 44 -6.61 -6.90 6.09
CA ILE A 44 -7.09 -7.89 7.04
C ILE A 44 -8.03 -7.19 8.00
N HIS A 45 -9.29 -7.63 8.01
CA HIS A 45 -10.30 -7.24 8.99
C HIS A 45 -10.35 -8.29 10.09
N ALA A 46 -10.08 -7.90 11.34
CA ALA A 46 -10.12 -8.81 12.49
C ALA A 46 -11.44 -8.70 13.28
N THR A 47 -11.71 -9.71 14.11
CA THR A 47 -12.88 -9.81 15.00
C THR A 47 -12.77 -8.85 16.19
N ASP A 48 -12.94 -7.56 15.93
CA ASP A 48 -13.09 -6.45 16.88
C ASP A 48 -13.10 -5.07 16.18
N GLY A 49 -13.18 -5.04 14.84
CA GLY A 49 -13.05 -3.81 14.06
C GLY A 49 -11.61 -3.31 13.90
N LEU A 50 -10.61 -4.11 14.30
CA LEU A 50 -9.22 -3.86 13.96
C LEU A 50 -9.00 -4.09 12.47
N ILE A 51 -8.36 -3.12 11.83
CA ILE A 51 -8.02 -3.13 10.41
C ILE A 51 -6.50 -3.11 10.33
N LYS A 52 -5.94 -4.05 9.56
CA LYS A 52 -4.52 -4.10 9.23
C LYS A 52 -4.36 -3.96 7.72
N LEU A 53 -3.59 -2.96 7.30
CA LEU A 53 -3.23 -2.68 5.90
C LEU A 53 -1.76 -3.04 5.69
N ASN A 54 -1.47 -3.92 4.74
CA ASN A 54 -0.09 -4.24 4.35
C ASN A 54 0.08 -4.17 2.84
N TYR A 55 1.16 -3.55 2.40
CA TYR A 55 1.53 -3.47 0.99
C TYR A 55 3.04 -3.20 0.85
N GLN A 56 3.57 -3.32 -0.35
CA GLN A 56 4.92 -2.89 -0.70
C GLN A 56 4.84 -1.62 -1.54
N LEU A 57 5.73 -0.66 -1.26
CA LEU A 57 5.88 0.51 -2.13
C LEU A 57 6.52 0.10 -3.47
N PRO A 58 6.20 0.81 -4.58
CA PRO A 58 6.82 0.54 -5.88
C PRO A 58 8.34 0.75 -5.81
N ALA A 59 9.10 -0.12 -6.47
CA ALA A 59 10.56 0.02 -6.56
C ALA A 59 10.97 1.33 -7.27
N GLU A 60 10.09 1.83 -8.14
CA GLU A 60 10.20 3.12 -8.82
C GLU A 60 10.14 4.32 -7.87
N LEU A 61 9.74 4.13 -6.61
CA LEU A 61 9.70 5.18 -5.59
C LEU A 61 10.76 4.99 -4.49
N VAL A 62 11.07 3.74 -4.14
CA VAL A 62 11.91 3.43 -2.95
C VAL A 62 13.10 2.52 -3.24
N GLY A 63 13.27 2.05 -4.47
CA GLY A 63 14.28 1.06 -4.86
C GLY A 63 13.82 -0.38 -4.65
N GLU A 64 14.60 -1.33 -5.17
CA GLU A 64 14.31 -2.76 -5.01
C GLU A 64 14.49 -3.22 -3.55
N ASN A 65 13.71 -4.22 -3.13
CA ASN A 65 13.81 -4.87 -1.81
C ASN A 65 13.54 -3.95 -0.61
N TYR A 66 12.78 -2.86 -0.79
CA TYR A 66 12.33 -2.06 0.34
C TYR A 66 11.39 -2.85 1.25
N GLN A 67 11.43 -2.56 2.56
CA GLN A 67 10.60 -3.26 3.54
C GLN A 67 9.10 -3.01 3.29
N PRO A 68 8.21 -3.97 3.58
CA PRO A 68 6.78 -3.79 3.43
C PRO A 68 6.23 -2.77 4.43
N MET A 69 5.22 -2.02 4.02
CA MET A 69 4.48 -1.11 4.87
C MET A 69 3.43 -1.90 5.65
N SER A 70 3.27 -1.58 6.95
CA SER A 70 2.24 -2.17 7.80
C SER A 70 1.60 -1.12 8.67
N PHE A 71 0.29 -0.97 8.55
CA PHE A 71 -0.49 -0.06 9.38
C PHE A 71 -1.60 -0.81 10.10
N VAL A 72 -1.85 -0.42 11.34
CA VAL A 72 -2.89 -1.00 12.19
C VAL A 72 -3.73 0.12 12.79
N GLY A 73 -5.03 -0.09 12.87
CA GLY A 73 -5.93 0.86 13.49
C GLY A 73 -7.37 0.36 13.54
N ARG A 74 -8.30 1.27 13.80
CA ARG A 74 -9.73 0.95 13.96
C ARG A 74 -10.59 1.99 13.25
N ARG A 75 -11.77 1.55 12.80
CA ARG A 75 -12.81 2.45 12.31
C ARG A 75 -13.39 3.25 13.47
N LYS A 76 -13.51 4.57 13.28
CA LYS A 76 -14.18 5.50 14.19
C LYS A 76 -15.69 5.53 13.92
N ASN A 77 -16.43 6.14 14.84
CA ASN A 77 -17.89 6.28 14.75
C ASN A 77 -18.35 7.14 13.55
N ASP A 78 -17.50 8.02 13.03
CA ASP A 78 -17.75 8.85 11.85
C ASP A 78 -17.45 8.12 10.52
N GLY A 79 -17.05 6.85 10.58
CA GLY A 79 -16.69 6.04 9.42
C GLY A 79 -15.24 6.22 8.96
N GLN A 80 -14.49 7.18 9.49
CA GLN A 80 -13.06 7.32 9.20
C GLN A 80 -12.27 6.17 9.83
N ILE A 81 -11.17 5.80 9.20
CA ILE A 81 -10.25 4.76 9.69
C ILE A 81 -8.89 5.42 9.84
N ASP A 82 -8.43 5.58 11.08
CA ASP A 82 -7.08 6.04 11.36
C ASP A 82 -6.18 4.83 11.57
N LEU A 83 -5.15 4.70 10.75
CA LEU A 83 -4.14 3.64 10.83
C LEU A 83 -2.77 4.24 11.15
N ARG A 84 -1.96 3.51 11.92
CA ARG A 84 -0.57 3.88 12.25
C ARG A 84 0.36 2.69 12.05
N GLY A 85 1.58 2.98 11.62
CA GLY A 85 2.67 2.03 11.47
C GLY A 85 3.98 2.63 11.97
N ASP A 86 5.04 1.85 11.91
CA ASP A 86 6.37 2.29 12.38
C ASP A 86 6.96 3.41 11.51
N LEU A 87 6.56 3.47 10.23
CA LEU A 87 7.09 4.40 9.23
C LEU A 87 6.06 5.45 8.78
N GLY A 88 4.98 5.66 9.55
CA GLY A 88 4.01 6.70 9.23
C GLY A 88 2.58 6.42 9.66
N LYS A 89 1.65 7.12 9.00
CA LYS A 89 0.22 7.09 9.30
C LYS A 89 -0.61 7.08 8.01
N ALA A 90 -1.82 6.54 8.11
CA ALA A 90 -2.80 6.60 7.04
C ALA A 90 -4.17 7.01 7.59
N LYS A 91 -4.90 7.82 6.83
CA LYS A 91 -6.30 8.15 7.09
C LYS A 91 -7.13 7.63 5.94
N CYS A 92 -8.06 6.74 6.22
CA CYS A 92 -8.89 6.13 5.20
C CYS A 92 -10.36 6.45 5.36
N ILE A 93 -11.06 6.50 4.22
CA ILE A 93 -12.51 6.55 4.13
C ILE A 93 -12.99 5.49 3.15
N GLU A 94 -14.03 4.77 3.51
CA GLU A 94 -14.67 3.78 2.65
C GLU A 94 -15.96 4.37 2.06
N ILE A 95 -16.03 4.48 0.74
CA ILE A 95 -17.18 5.02 0.01
C ILE A 95 -17.55 4.02 -1.08
N ASN A 96 -18.78 3.50 -1.07
CA ASN A 96 -19.26 2.51 -2.05
C ASN A 96 -18.33 1.29 -2.17
N SER A 97 -17.85 0.75 -1.04
CA SER A 97 -16.89 -0.36 -0.97
C SER A 97 -15.50 -0.06 -1.56
N ILE A 98 -15.19 1.20 -1.88
CA ILE A 98 -13.87 1.65 -2.27
C ILE A 98 -13.21 2.29 -1.06
N LEU A 99 -12.13 1.70 -0.57
CA LEU A 99 -11.31 2.27 0.49
C LEU A 99 -10.27 3.20 -0.13
N ASN A 100 -10.33 4.48 0.20
CA ASN A 100 -9.35 5.47 -0.17
C ASN A 100 -8.58 5.88 1.08
N CYS A 101 -7.25 5.83 1.03
CA CYS A 101 -6.36 6.15 2.14
C CYS A 101 -5.36 7.24 1.72
N ASP A 102 -5.32 8.34 2.46
CA ASP A 102 -4.21 9.29 2.42
C ASP A 102 -3.12 8.78 3.36
N VAL A 103 -1.93 8.53 2.83
CA VAL A 103 -0.78 7.98 3.56
C VAL A 103 0.34 9.02 3.61
N GLU A 104 0.93 9.18 4.78
CA GLU A 104 2.06 10.06 5.05
C GLU A 104 3.12 9.23 5.77
N TYR A 105 4.32 9.19 5.21
CA TYR A 105 5.44 8.45 5.80
C TYR A 105 6.41 9.37 6.53
N GLU A 106 7.09 8.80 7.49
CA GLU A 106 8.12 9.45 8.30
C GLU A 106 9.40 8.62 8.17
N ASP A 107 10.56 9.30 8.08
CA ASP A 107 11.89 8.68 8.08
C ASP A 107 12.15 7.60 7.00
N LEU A 108 11.57 7.76 5.80
CA LEU A 108 11.91 6.88 4.67
C LEU A 108 13.34 7.14 4.20
N ASN A 109 14.23 6.17 4.40
CA ASN A 109 15.58 6.20 3.83
C ASN A 109 15.53 5.73 2.35
N ILE A 110 15.31 6.66 1.43
CA ILE A 110 15.16 6.37 -0.01
C ILE A 110 16.52 6.48 -0.70
N ASP A 111 16.97 5.38 -1.33
CA ASP A 111 18.14 5.37 -2.20
C ASP A 111 17.74 5.76 -3.63
N LEU A 112 17.89 7.04 -3.97
CA LEU A 112 17.55 7.54 -5.30
C LEU A 112 18.38 6.90 -6.43
N ALA A 113 19.58 6.39 -6.16
CA ALA A 113 20.36 5.68 -7.17
C ALA A 113 19.75 4.30 -7.46
N ALA A 114 19.27 3.60 -6.42
CA ALA A 114 18.53 2.34 -6.59
C ALA A 114 17.19 2.56 -7.32
N VAL A 115 16.50 3.66 -7.02
CA VAL A 115 15.28 4.06 -7.73
C VAL A 115 15.54 4.31 -9.22
N GLU A 116 16.58 5.08 -9.54
CA GLU A 116 16.95 5.34 -10.93
C GLU A 116 17.24 4.04 -11.69
N LEU A 117 17.94 3.09 -11.06
CA LEU A 117 18.17 1.77 -11.63
C LEU A 117 16.86 1.00 -11.89
N ALA A 118 15.93 1.00 -10.92
CA ALA A 118 14.63 0.34 -11.07
C ALA A 118 13.82 0.93 -12.25
N ILE A 119 13.76 2.26 -12.37
CA ILE A 119 13.07 2.95 -13.46
C ILE A 119 13.73 2.63 -14.82
N ASN A 120 15.06 2.63 -14.86
CA ASN A 120 15.83 2.31 -16.07
C ASN A 120 15.57 0.88 -16.57
N ASN A 121 15.31 -0.07 -15.67
CA ASN A 121 15.02 -1.45 -16.01
C ASN A 121 13.59 -1.66 -16.53
N GLN A 122 12.64 -0.79 -16.19
CA GLN A 122 11.23 -0.97 -16.51
C GLN A 122 10.77 -0.25 -17.79
N SER A 123 11.37 0.89 -18.15
CA SER A 123 10.95 1.66 -19.32
C SER A 123 12.08 1.88 -20.33
N ALA A 124 11.85 1.51 -21.58
CA ALA A 124 12.75 1.81 -22.68
C ALA A 124 12.66 3.28 -23.15
N ASN A 125 11.61 4.02 -22.78
CA ASN A 125 11.38 5.39 -23.25
C ASN A 125 12.13 6.40 -22.36
N PRO A 126 13.12 7.15 -22.88
CA PRO A 126 13.89 8.10 -22.09
C PRO A 126 13.04 9.19 -21.43
N GLN A 127 12.02 9.72 -22.11
CA GLN A 127 11.18 10.78 -21.55
C GLN A 127 10.31 10.25 -20.41
N GLN A 128 9.77 9.03 -20.55
CA GLN A 128 9.01 8.39 -19.48
C GLN A 128 9.89 8.19 -18.24
N ARG A 129 11.13 7.71 -18.41
CA ARG A 129 12.08 7.54 -17.30
C ARG A 129 12.37 8.86 -16.59
N LEU A 130 12.60 9.94 -17.33
CA LEU A 130 12.81 11.26 -16.75
C LEU A 130 11.60 11.72 -15.92
N ASN A 131 10.38 11.53 -16.43
CA ASN A 131 9.16 11.93 -15.71
C ASN A 131 8.92 11.06 -14.47
N GLN A 132 9.15 9.75 -14.55
CA GLN A 132 9.05 8.85 -13.39
C GLN A 132 10.09 9.19 -12.32
N LEU A 133 11.33 9.53 -12.73
CA LEU A 133 12.38 9.96 -11.80
C LEU A 133 12.01 11.28 -11.12
N GLU A 134 11.34 12.20 -11.83
CA GLU A 134 10.83 13.42 -11.23
C GLU A 134 9.75 13.15 -10.17
N VAL A 135 8.81 12.23 -10.46
CA VAL A 135 7.82 11.77 -9.47
C VAL A 135 8.51 11.17 -8.23
N ALA A 136 9.53 10.34 -8.43
CA ALA A 136 10.26 9.74 -7.32
C ALA A 136 11.02 10.77 -6.47
N LYS A 137 11.60 11.81 -7.10
CA LYS A 137 12.24 12.91 -6.37
C LYS A 137 11.25 13.72 -5.55
N LEU A 138 10.06 14.01 -6.10
CA LEU A 138 8.98 14.66 -5.35
C LEU A 138 8.59 13.82 -4.14
N PHE A 139 8.35 12.54 -4.34
CA PHE A 139 8.03 11.60 -3.26
C PHE A 139 9.15 11.52 -2.21
N SER A 140 10.42 11.55 -2.62
CA SER A 140 11.55 11.54 -1.68
C SER A 140 11.66 12.83 -0.84
N GLY A 141 11.14 13.96 -1.32
CA GLY A 141 11.10 15.21 -0.58
C GLY A 141 9.89 15.31 0.36
N GLU A 142 8.74 14.82 -0.09
CA GLU A 142 7.49 14.79 0.65
C GLU A 142 6.82 13.40 0.44
N PRO A 143 7.09 12.42 1.31
CA PRO A 143 6.66 11.04 1.11
C PRO A 143 5.18 10.88 1.50
N VAL A 144 4.33 11.35 0.61
CA VAL A 144 2.87 11.26 0.70
C VAL A 144 2.30 10.47 -0.48
N GLY A 145 1.18 9.78 -0.26
CA GLY A 145 0.50 9.07 -1.32
C GLY A 145 -0.96 8.79 -1.02
N ILE A 146 -1.68 8.42 -2.07
CA ILE A 146 -3.09 8.07 -2.04
C ILE A 146 -3.22 6.62 -2.48
N LEU A 147 -3.74 5.78 -1.60
CA LEU A 147 -3.98 4.37 -1.85
C LEU A 147 -5.47 4.12 -2.05
N GLN A 148 -5.83 3.54 -3.18
CA GLN A 148 -7.20 3.19 -3.55
C GLN A 148 -7.30 1.68 -3.75
N VAL A 149 -8.18 1.05 -2.99
CA VAL A 149 -8.50 -0.37 -3.14
C VAL A 149 -9.46 -0.55 -4.30
N VAL A 150 -9.07 -1.34 -5.29
CA VAL A 150 -9.95 -1.69 -6.41
C VAL A 150 -10.59 -3.05 -6.10
N PRO A 151 -11.92 -3.14 -5.96
CA PRO A 151 -12.62 -4.39 -5.68
C PRO A 151 -12.66 -5.36 -6.87
#